data_AF-A0A4R8M399-F1
#
_entry.id   AF-A0A4R8M399-F1
#
_cell.length_a   1.000
_cell.length_b   1.000
_cell.length_c   1.000
_cell.angle_alpha   90.00
_cell.angle_beta   90.00
_cell.angle_gamma   90.00
#
_symmetry.space_group_name_H-M   'P 1'
#
loop_
_entity.id
_entity.type
_entity.pdbx_description
1 polymer ?
#
loop_
_entity_poly.entity_id
_entity_poly.type
_entity_poly.pdbx_seq_one_letter_code
_entity_poly.pdbx_strand_id
1 'polypeptide(L)'
;MLACNTNSSNEEGDHKDEDIVLTKEEQIIKTYNDAVLPLFRAYTSVDIPTEFVIDENDLGINAGAAFGYVEISQGLVNLPKVNVQIFALSHEVAHIVTIPQAKIFGLEGSVPKGIKTNDYQKAEYLADLIAIYLIKTNEPKRFDTLFLNFPYLQNLFGNGTFTHPSGLERIEALNNFLEKAKLQGDDKAFKTSFIGIWQMD
;
A
#
# COMPACT_ATOMS: atom_id res chain seq x y z
N MET A 1 0.73 77.98 5.64
CA MET A 1 1.11 77.23 4.42
C MET A 1 2.03 76.09 4.84
N LEU A 2 1.93 74.98 4.12
CA LEU A 2 2.62 73.68 4.24
C LEU A 2 2.01 72.68 5.23
N ALA A 3 1.04 71.93 4.69
CA ALA A 3 0.65 70.59 5.11
C ALA A 3 1.60 69.54 4.49
N CYS A 4 1.73 68.35 5.11
CA CYS A 4 1.35 67.05 4.52
C CYS A 4 1.92 65.83 5.27
N ASN A 5 0.98 65.02 5.77
CA ASN A 5 0.86 63.55 5.75
C ASN A 5 2.03 62.61 6.11
N THR A 6 1.74 61.85 7.16
CA THR A 6 2.07 60.44 7.40
C THR A 6 1.91 59.54 6.17
N ASN A 7 2.85 58.62 5.95
CA ASN A 7 2.54 57.28 5.48
C ASN A 7 3.61 56.29 5.96
N SER A 8 3.22 55.48 6.95
CA SER A 8 3.87 54.24 7.33
C SER A 8 3.33 53.16 6.41
N SER A 9 4.07 52.78 5.38
CA SER A 9 3.81 51.56 4.62
C SER A 9 4.49 50.40 5.33
N ASN A 10 3.77 49.76 6.26
CA ASN A 10 4.00 48.36 6.55
C ASN A 10 3.56 47.59 5.31
N GLU A 11 4.52 47.25 4.45
CA GLU A 11 4.32 46.19 3.47
C GLU A 11 4.27 44.87 4.24
N GLU A 12 3.06 44.51 4.70
CA GLU A 12 2.71 43.13 4.96
C GLU A 12 2.81 42.41 3.63
N GLY A 13 3.93 41.71 3.42
CA GLY A 13 4.10 40.74 2.36
C GLY A 13 3.06 39.63 2.58
N ASP A 14 1.92 39.79 1.94
CA ASP A 14 0.91 38.77 1.71
C ASP A 14 1.57 37.67 0.87
N HIS A 15 2.32 36.78 1.54
CA HIS A 15 2.74 35.50 0.99
C HIS A 15 1.46 34.70 0.78
N LYS A 16 0.81 34.95 -0.37
CA LYS A 16 -0.08 33.98 -0.97
C LYS A 16 0.79 32.77 -1.28
N ASP A 17 0.75 31.77 -0.40
CA ASP A 17 1.04 30.41 -0.80
C ASP A 17 0.12 30.14 -2.00
N GLU A 18 0.67 30.27 -3.21
CA GLU A 18 0.02 29.73 -4.38
C GLU A 18 -0.09 28.23 -4.11
N ASP A 19 -1.32 27.76 -3.84
CA ASP A 19 -1.60 26.32 -3.72
C ASP A 19 -1.09 25.65 -5.01
N ILE A 20 0.08 25.01 -4.92
CA ILE A 20 0.65 24.27 -6.04
C ILE A 20 -0.28 23.10 -6.30
N VAL A 21 -1.10 23.22 -7.35
CA VAL A 21 -1.99 22.15 -7.78
C VAL A 21 -1.15 21.07 -8.44
N LEU A 22 -0.93 19.97 -7.70
CA LEU A 22 -0.21 18.81 -8.20
C LEU A 22 -0.97 18.14 -9.35
N THR A 23 -0.22 17.66 -10.34
CA THR A 23 -0.71 16.69 -11.32
C THR A 23 -1.05 15.37 -10.62
N LYS A 24 -1.81 14.49 -11.30
CA LYS A 24 -2.15 13.17 -10.75
C LYS A 24 -0.91 12.29 -10.52
N GLU A 25 0.10 12.44 -11.37
CA GLU A 25 1.38 11.73 -11.25
C GLU A 25 2.15 12.20 -10.00
N GLU A 26 2.29 13.52 -9.84
CA GLU A 26 2.89 14.09 -8.63
C GLU A 26 2.09 13.71 -7.38
N GLN A 27 0.77 13.63 -7.48
CA GLN A 27 -0.09 13.24 -6.37
C GLN A 27 0.11 11.78 -5.95
N ILE A 28 0.26 10.84 -6.89
CA ILE A 28 0.51 9.44 -6.54
C ILE A 28 1.95 9.23 -6.04
N ILE A 29 2.93 9.92 -6.60
CA ILE A 29 4.32 9.91 -6.09
C ILE A 29 4.36 10.46 -4.67
N LYS A 30 3.67 11.58 -4.41
CA LYS A 30 3.53 12.13 -3.05
C LYS A 30 2.83 11.13 -2.12
N THR A 31 1.77 10.48 -2.60
CA THR A 31 1.05 9.46 -1.83
C THR A 31 1.97 8.30 -1.43
N TYR A 32 2.83 7.84 -2.34
CA TYR A 32 3.80 6.81 -2.02
C TYR A 32 4.79 7.26 -0.95
N ASN A 33 5.41 8.43 -1.13
CA ASN A 33 6.44 8.92 -0.22
C ASN A 33 5.88 9.22 1.18
N ASP A 34 4.69 9.80 1.27
CA ASP A 34 4.13 10.27 2.54
C ASP A 34 3.28 9.23 3.27
N ALA A 35 2.67 8.29 2.54
CA ALA A 35 1.74 7.33 3.13
C ALA A 35 2.18 5.88 2.99
N VAL A 36 2.96 5.50 1.97
CA VAL A 36 3.38 4.10 1.76
C VAL A 36 4.74 3.83 2.40
N LEU A 37 5.78 4.59 2.04
CA LEU A 37 7.13 4.38 2.59
C LEU A 37 7.19 4.36 4.12
N PRO A 38 6.51 5.25 4.87
CA PRO A 38 6.57 5.25 6.33
C PRO A 38 6.02 3.98 6.97
N LEU A 39 5.11 3.26 6.30
CA LEU A 39 4.56 1.98 6.80
C LEU A 39 5.63 0.91 6.94
N PHE A 40 6.67 0.98 6.10
CA PHE A 40 7.69 -0.06 5.99
C PHE A 40 9.04 0.32 6.62
N ARG A 41 9.11 1.47 7.31
CA ARG A 41 10.35 1.98 7.95
C ARG A 41 11.03 1.01 8.92
N ALA A 42 10.29 0.03 9.46
CA ALA A 42 10.83 -0.98 10.37
C ALA A 42 11.70 -2.03 9.64
N TYR A 43 11.55 -2.18 8.32
CA TYR A 43 12.29 -3.15 7.52
C TYR A 43 13.60 -2.57 6.99
N THR A 44 14.55 -2.35 7.90
CA THR A 44 15.86 -1.75 7.58
C THR A 44 16.82 -2.68 6.83
N SER A 45 16.46 -3.94 6.64
CA SER A 45 17.29 -4.96 5.98
C SER A 45 17.03 -5.09 4.48
N VAL A 46 16.13 -4.29 3.91
CA VAL A 46 15.81 -4.27 2.49
C VAL A 46 15.75 -2.84 1.97
N ASP A 47 16.19 -2.67 0.72
CA ASP A 47 16.08 -1.40 0.02
C ASP A 47 14.68 -1.30 -0.59
N ILE A 48 13.85 -0.44 0.01
CA ILE A 48 12.52 -0.14 -0.53
C ILE A 48 12.70 0.83 -1.70
N PRO A 49 12.11 0.53 -2.88
CA PRO A 49 12.19 1.39 -4.04
C PRO A 49 11.75 2.83 -3.72
N THR A 50 12.42 3.79 -4.34
CA THR A 50 12.04 5.21 -4.26
C THR A 50 11.78 5.82 -5.64
N GLU A 51 12.19 5.12 -6.70
CA GLU A 51 11.94 5.52 -8.08
C GLU A 51 10.57 5.04 -8.55
N PHE A 52 9.93 5.84 -9.40
CA PHE A 52 8.64 5.56 -10.03
C PHE A 52 8.81 5.47 -11.54
N VAL A 53 8.21 4.44 -12.12
CA VAL A 53 8.02 4.30 -13.57
C VAL A 53 6.53 4.22 -13.82
N ILE A 54 6.03 5.05 -14.75
CA ILE A 54 4.63 5.03 -15.15
C ILE A 54 4.56 4.43 -16.55
N ASP A 55 3.81 3.34 -16.71
CA ASP A 55 3.42 2.87 -18.04
C ASP A 55 2.20 3.68 -18.51
N GLU A 56 2.46 4.70 -19.32
CA GLU A 56 1.46 5.58 -19.91
C GLU A 56 0.46 4.83 -20.82
N ASN A 57 0.82 3.64 -21.30
CA ASN A 57 -0.01 2.85 -22.22
C ASN A 57 -0.95 1.87 -21.49
N ASP A 58 -0.66 1.52 -20.22
CA ASP A 58 -1.52 0.65 -19.43
C ASP A 58 -2.65 1.45 -18.75
N LEU A 59 -3.86 1.36 -19.31
CA LEU A 59 -5.06 1.97 -18.75
C LEU A 59 -5.74 1.08 -17.68
N GLY A 60 -5.24 -0.12 -17.44
CA GLY A 60 -5.64 -0.99 -16.33
C GLY A 60 -5.23 -0.40 -14.98
N ILE A 61 -5.66 -1.00 -13.88
CA ILE A 61 -5.22 -0.61 -12.53
C ILE A 61 -4.21 -1.66 -12.09
N ASN A 62 -2.93 -1.34 -12.19
CA ASN A 62 -1.83 -2.26 -11.98
C ASN A 62 -0.63 -1.57 -11.33
N ALA A 63 0.16 -2.35 -10.60
CA ALA A 63 1.44 -1.94 -10.05
C ALA A 63 2.38 -3.15 -10.03
N GLY A 64 3.68 -2.88 -10.00
CA GLY A 64 4.73 -3.86 -9.79
C GLY A 64 5.87 -3.21 -9.02
N ALA A 65 6.59 -3.95 -8.19
CA ALA A 65 7.87 -3.49 -7.65
C ALA A 65 9.01 -4.46 -8.00
N ALA A 66 10.13 -3.86 -8.43
CA ALA A 66 11.38 -4.56 -8.71
C ALA A 66 12.54 -3.85 -8.01
N PHE A 67 13.76 -4.38 -8.16
CA PHE A 67 14.95 -3.78 -7.57
C PHE A 67 15.14 -2.34 -8.07
N GLY A 68 14.91 -1.37 -7.17
CA GLY A 68 15.15 0.05 -7.39
C GLY A 68 13.92 0.88 -7.74
N TYR A 69 12.87 0.28 -8.32
CA TYR A 69 11.70 1.04 -8.79
C TYR A 69 10.35 0.36 -8.52
N VAL A 70 9.31 1.20 -8.41
CA VAL A 70 7.90 0.81 -8.51
C VAL A 70 7.40 1.20 -9.89
N GLU A 71 6.85 0.25 -10.62
CA GLU A 71 6.13 0.47 -11.87
C GLU A 71 4.64 0.56 -11.60
N ILE A 72 3.96 1.55 -12.18
CA ILE A 72 2.52 1.72 -12.04
C ILE A 72 1.88 2.01 -13.40
N SER A 73 0.65 1.55 -13.57
CA SER A 73 -0.12 1.83 -14.77
C SER A 73 -0.72 3.24 -14.75
N GLN A 74 -0.93 3.83 -15.93
CA GLN A 74 -1.66 5.08 -16.09
C GLN A 74 -3.09 5.00 -15.52
N GLY A 75 -3.74 3.83 -15.55
CA GLY A 75 -5.05 3.64 -14.92
C GLY A 75 -5.00 3.71 -13.39
N LEU A 76 -3.92 3.25 -12.76
CA LEU A 76 -3.72 3.41 -11.31
C LEU A 76 -3.48 4.89 -10.95
N VAL A 77 -2.69 5.62 -11.74
CA VAL A 77 -2.51 7.08 -11.60
C VAL A 77 -3.85 7.81 -11.67
N ASN A 78 -4.74 7.38 -12.57
CA ASN A 78 -6.02 8.02 -12.80
C ASN A 78 -7.13 7.64 -11.81
N LEU A 79 -6.90 6.65 -10.94
CA LEU A 79 -7.89 6.13 -10.01
C LEU A 79 -8.24 7.17 -8.92
N PRO A 80 -9.50 7.63 -8.79
CA PRO A 80 -9.87 8.60 -7.75
C PRO A 80 -9.89 8.03 -6.32
N LYS A 81 -9.70 6.72 -6.16
CA LYS A 81 -9.71 6.03 -4.86
C LYS A 81 -8.30 5.96 -4.28
N VAL A 82 -7.86 7.04 -3.64
CA VAL A 82 -6.50 7.15 -3.05
C VAL A 82 -6.17 6.00 -2.10
N ASN A 83 -7.11 5.52 -1.29
CA ASN A 83 -6.83 4.41 -0.38
C ASN A 83 -6.62 3.07 -1.12
N VAL A 84 -7.22 2.90 -2.30
CA VAL A 84 -6.91 1.77 -3.18
C VAL A 84 -5.52 1.92 -3.81
N GLN A 85 -5.12 3.14 -4.19
CA GLN A 85 -3.75 3.40 -4.63
C GLN A 85 -2.72 3.07 -3.53
N ILE A 86 -2.97 3.52 -2.31
CA ILE A 86 -2.12 3.22 -1.14
C ILE A 86 -2.03 1.71 -0.92
N PHE A 87 -3.15 0.99 -0.99
CA PHE A 87 -3.15 -0.46 -0.87
C PHE A 87 -2.33 -1.14 -1.97
N ALA A 88 -2.56 -0.79 -3.24
CA ALA A 88 -1.84 -1.38 -4.38
C ALA A 88 -0.32 -1.14 -4.25
N LEU A 89 0.09 0.09 -3.97
CA LEU A 89 1.50 0.43 -3.75
C LEU A 89 2.10 -0.28 -2.54
N SER A 90 1.33 -0.40 -1.44
CA SER A 90 1.76 -1.12 -0.25
C SER A 90 1.88 -2.62 -0.50
N HIS A 91 1.02 -3.20 -1.34
CA HIS A 91 1.08 -4.59 -1.74
C HIS A 91 2.41 -4.91 -2.46
N GLU A 92 2.82 -4.05 -3.41
CA GLU A 92 4.10 -4.23 -4.10
C GLU A 92 5.31 -4.16 -3.17
N VAL A 93 5.32 -3.20 -2.24
CA VAL A 93 6.39 -3.12 -1.23
C VAL A 93 6.31 -4.31 -0.26
N ALA A 94 5.10 -4.82 0.00
CA ALA A 94 4.90 -5.98 0.86
C ALA A 94 5.52 -7.26 0.28
N HIS A 95 5.54 -7.42 -1.05
CA HIS A 95 6.31 -8.50 -1.69
C HIS A 95 7.79 -8.46 -1.32
N ILE A 96 8.41 -7.27 -1.33
CA ILE A 96 9.83 -7.08 -0.99
C ILE A 96 10.10 -7.49 0.47
N VAL A 97 9.24 -7.07 1.40
CA VAL A 97 9.45 -7.32 2.83
C VAL A 97 8.94 -8.70 3.31
N THR A 98 8.35 -9.52 2.43
CA THR A 98 7.77 -10.81 2.82
C THR A 98 8.81 -11.73 3.48
N ILE A 99 10.00 -11.87 2.91
CA ILE A 99 11.07 -12.70 3.48
C ILE A 99 11.66 -12.10 4.77
N PRO A 100 11.97 -10.78 4.85
CA PRO A 100 12.29 -10.13 6.12
C PRO A 100 11.24 -10.38 7.22
N GLN A 101 9.95 -10.26 6.91
CA GLN A 101 8.86 -10.52 7.85
C GLN A 101 8.82 -12.00 8.28
N ALA A 102 9.04 -12.94 7.35
CA ALA A 102 9.13 -14.36 7.66
C ALA A 102 10.24 -14.64 8.70
N LYS A 103 11.42 -14.02 8.54
CA LYS A 103 12.53 -14.14 9.50
C LYS A 103 12.16 -13.62 10.90
N ILE A 104 11.43 -12.50 11.00
CA ILE A 104 10.92 -11.98 12.28
C ILE A 104 10.03 -13.01 12.99
N PHE A 105 9.29 -13.82 12.23
CA PHE A 105 8.45 -14.88 12.77
C PHE A 105 9.16 -16.23 12.96
N GLY A 106 10.47 -16.29 12.73
CA GLY A 106 11.26 -17.52 12.86
C GLY A 106 11.04 -18.51 11.73
N LEU A 107 10.60 -18.03 10.56
CA LEU A 107 10.48 -18.80 9.33
C LEU A 107 11.73 -18.56 8.46
N GLU A 108 12.22 -19.60 7.80
CA GLU A 108 13.44 -19.57 7.01
C GLU A 108 13.20 -19.93 5.54
N GLY A 109 14.13 -19.53 4.67
CA GLY A 109 14.12 -19.89 3.26
C GLY A 109 13.22 -19.00 2.39
N SER A 110 12.73 -19.57 1.30
CA SER A 110 11.76 -18.95 0.37
C SER A 110 10.33 -19.32 0.76
N VAL A 111 9.34 -18.60 0.20
CA VAL A 111 7.93 -18.97 0.32
C VAL A 111 7.75 -20.41 -0.15
N PRO A 112 7.24 -21.34 0.68
CA PRO A 112 7.21 -22.75 0.34
C PRO A 112 6.03 -23.05 -0.59
N LYS A 113 6.26 -23.90 -1.59
CA LYS A 113 5.20 -24.39 -2.47
C LYS A 113 4.35 -25.45 -1.78
N GLY A 114 3.04 -25.26 -1.76
CA GLY A 114 2.06 -26.28 -1.38
C GLY A 114 1.56 -27.09 -2.59
N ILE A 115 0.80 -28.16 -2.35
CA ILE A 115 0.21 -29.00 -3.40
C ILE A 115 -0.97 -28.31 -4.09
N LYS A 116 -1.80 -27.59 -3.34
CA LYS A 116 -2.98 -26.85 -3.80
C LYS A 116 -2.68 -25.36 -3.97
N THR A 117 -1.96 -24.76 -3.04
CA THR A 117 -1.60 -23.34 -3.04
C THR A 117 -0.11 -23.20 -3.31
N ASN A 118 0.24 -22.75 -4.50
CA ASN A 118 1.65 -22.60 -4.86
C ASN A 118 2.28 -21.37 -4.19
N ASP A 119 3.60 -21.25 -4.36
CA ASP A 119 4.42 -20.17 -3.82
C ASP A 119 4.03 -18.77 -4.32
N TYR A 120 3.63 -18.64 -5.59
CA TYR A 120 3.12 -17.37 -6.13
C TYR A 120 1.82 -16.94 -5.44
N GLN A 121 0.86 -17.86 -5.34
CA GLN A 121 -0.42 -17.59 -4.70
C GLN A 121 -0.26 -17.24 -3.21
N LYS A 122 0.66 -17.93 -2.50
CA LYS A 122 1.01 -17.57 -1.12
C LYS A 122 1.64 -16.19 -1.02
N ALA A 123 2.53 -15.83 -1.96
CA ALA A 123 3.14 -14.52 -1.97
C ALA A 123 2.10 -13.39 -2.07
N GLU A 124 1.04 -13.57 -2.87
CA GLU A 124 -0.08 -12.62 -2.97
C GLU A 124 -0.82 -12.47 -1.64
N TYR A 125 -1.19 -13.59 -0.99
CA TYR A 125 -1.86 -13.55 0.31
C TYR A 125 -0.99 -12.91 1.40
N LEU A 126 0.31 -13.19 1.40
CA LEU A 126 1.26 -12.60 2.36
C LEU A 126 1.40 -11.10 2.12
N ALA A 127 1.54 -10.67 0.87
CA ALA A 127 1.63 -9.26 0.52
C ALA A 127 0.37 -8.49 0.94
N ASP A 128 -0.82 -9.02 0.65
CA ASP A 128 -2.10 -8.47 1.11
C ASP A 128 -2.16 -8.33 2.62
N LEU A 129 -1.80 -9.40 3.34
CA LEU A 129 -1.86 -9.44 4.79
C LEU A 129 -0.91 -8.40 5.40
N ILE A 130 0.33 -8.31 4.93
CA ILE A 130 1.31 -7.32 5.40
C ILE A 130 0.79 -5.91 5.13
N ALA A 131 0.35 -5.61 3.91
CA ALA A 131 -0.15 -4.29 3.53
C ALA A 131 -1.33 -3.87 4.41
N ILE A 132 -2.35 -4.74 4.56
CA ILE A 132 -3.52 -4.45 5.38
C ILE A 132 -3.17 -4.32 6.86
N TYR A 133 -2.29 -5.18 7.40
CA TYR A 133 -1.85 -5.05 8.78
C TYR A 133 -1.14 -3.72 9.03
N LEU A 134 -0.21 -3.31 8.16
CA LEU A 134 0.53 -2.06 8.32
C LEU A 134 -0.37 -0.84 8.17
N ILE A 135 -1.26 -0.80 7.18
CA ILE A 135 -2.22 0.30 7.00
C ILE A 135 -3.16 0.36 8.21
N LYS A 136 -3.69 -0.78 8.66
CA LYS A 136 -4.60 -0.83 9.83
C LYS A 136 -3.93 -0.32 11.11
N THR A 137 -2.70 -0.72 11.36
CA THR A 137 -1.99 -0.42 12.62
C THR A 137 -1.46 1.00 12.68
N ASN A 138 -1.00 1.55 11.55
CA ASN A 138 -0.35 2.87 11.51
C ASN A 138 -1.28 3.99 11.00
N GLU A 139 -2.29 3.65 10.20
CA GLU A 139 -3.15 4.59 9.48
C GLU A 139 -4.65 4.20 9.58
N PRO A 140 -5.22 4.08 10.79
CA PRO A 140 -6.54 3.47 11.00
C PRO A 140 -7.68 4.15 10.23
N LYS A 141 -7.64 5.49 10.07
CA LYS A 141 -8.65 6.22 9.29
C LYS A 141 -8.61 5.87 7.79
N ARG A 142 -7.41 5.65 7.25
CA ARG A 142 -7.24 5.19 5.86
C ARG A 142 -7.72 3.76 5.71
N PHE A 143 -7.40 2.91 6.70
CA PHE A 143 -7.91 1.55 6.75
C PHE A 143 -9.44 1.51 6.74
N ASP A 144 -10.14 2.31 7.55
CA ASP A 144 -11.61 2.33 7.56
C ASP A 144 -12.17 2.65 6.16
N THR A 145 -11.57 3.61 5.47
CA THR A 145 -11.98 3.96 4.10
C THR A 145 -11.63 2.86 3.09
N LEU A 146 -10.47 2.22 3.23
CA LEU A 146 -10.06 1.09 2.40
C LEU A 146 -10.99 -0.12 2.60
N PHE A 147 -11.37 -0.42 3.84
CA PHE A 147 -12.27 -1.51 4.20
C PHE A 147 -13.63 -1.37 3.50
N LEU A 148 -14.17 -0.14 3.44
CA LEU A 148 -15.39 0.14 2.67
C LEU A 148 -15.22 -0.10 1.15
N ASN A 149 -14.00 -0.14 0.64
CA ASN A 149 -13.66 -0.46 -0.75
C ASN A 149 -13.28 -1.92 -0.98
N PHE A 150 -13.39 -2.82 0.01
CA PHE A 150 -13.12 -4.25 -0.20
C PHE A 150 -13.95 -4.89 -1.33
N PRO A 151 -15.25 -4.58 -1.51
CA PRO A 151 -16.00 -5.06 -2.68
C PRO A 151 -15.42 -4.57 -4.02
N TYR A 152 -14.87 -3.35 -4.03
CA TYR A 152 -14.19 -2.81 -5.22
C TYR A 152 -12.89 -3.56 -5.49
N LEU A 153 -12.07 -3.80 -4.45
CA LEU A 153 -10.85 -4.61 -4.55
C LEU A 153 -11.13 -6.03 -5.01
N GLN A 154 -12.17 -6.67 -4.48
CA GLN A 154 -12.59 -8.02 -4.88
C GLN A 154 -12.82 -8.10 -6.40
N ASN A 155 -13.53 -7.12 -6.95
CA ASN A 155 -13.80 -7.06 -8.38
C ASN A 155 -12.54 -6.73 -9.19
N LEU A 156 -11.67 -5.87 -8.66
CA LEU A 156 -10.42 -5.50 -9.30
C LEU A 156 -9.46 -6.69 -9.44
N PHE A 157 -9.32 -7.52 -8.40
CA PHE A 157 -8.49 -8.73 -8.44
C PHE A 157 -9.02 -9.78 -9.42
N GLY A 158 -10.33 -9.76 -9.70
CA GLY A 158 -10.94 -10.62 -10.71
C GLY A 158 -10.91 -12.11 -10.36
N ASN A 159 -10.87 -12.94 -11.40
CA ASN A 159 -10.90 -14.39 -11.27
C ASN A 159 -9.51 -14.94 -10.94
N GLY A 160 -9.48 -16.06 -10.23
CA GLY A 160 -8.23 -16.75 -9.91
C GLY A 160 -7.52 -17.27 -11.16
N THR A 161 -6.19 -17.22 -11.11
CA THR A 161 -5.29 -17.77 -12.11
C THR A 161 -4.30 -18.74 -11.44
N PHE A 162 -3.38 -19.30 -12.23
CA PHE A 162 -2.34 -20.15 -11.67
C PHE A 162 -1.43 -19.40 -10.69
N THR A 163 -1.13 -18.12 -10.94
CA THR A 163 -0.20 -17.32 -10.12
C THR A 163 -0.91 -16.45 -9.09
N HIS A 164 -2.13 -15.99 -9.37
CA HIS A 164 -2.87 -15.10 -8.49
C HIS A 164 -4.15 -15.77 -7.97
N PRO A 165 -4.43 -15.78 -6.66
CA PRO A 165 -5.71 -16.21 -6.14
C PRO A 165 -6.84 -15.29 -6.61
N SER A 166 -8.08 -15.78 -6.59
CA SER A 166 -9.23 -14.96 -6.96
C SER A 166 -9.45 -13.81 -5.97
N GLY A 167 -10.12 -12.76 -6.46
CA GLY A 167 -10.48 -11.65 -5.58
C GLY A 167 -11.34 -12.05 -4.40
N LEU A 168 -12.24 -13.02 -4.58
CA LEU A 168 -13.05 -13.58 -3.50
C LEU A 168 -12.18 -14.20 -2.41
N GLU A 169 -11.23 -15.06 -2.78
CA GLU A 169 -10.35 -15.73 -1.82
C GLU A 169 -9.44 -14.75 -1.09
N ARG A 170 -8.89 -13.75 -1.80
CA ARG A 170 -8.04 -12.70 -1.20
C ARG A 170 -8.80 -11.88 -0.17
N ILE A 171 -10.01 -11.42 -0.50
CA ILE A 171 -10.86 -10.68 0.44
C ILE A 171 -11.33 -11.55 1.61
N GLU A 172 -11.63 -12.83 1.39
CA GLU A 172 -11.96 -13.76 2.46
C GLU A 172 -10.79 -13.95 3.43
N ALA A 173 -9.56 -14.11 2.93
CA ALA A 173 -8.35 -14.21 3.76
C ALA A 173 -8.14 -12.95 4.61
N LEU A 174 -8.35 -11.76 4.04
CA LEU A 174 -8.26 -10.49 4.76
C LEU A 174 -9.35 -10.36 5.84
N ASN A 175 -10.60 -10.71 5.54
CA ASN A 175 -11.67 -10.71 6.52
C ASN A 175 -11.41 -11.70 7.67
N ASN A 176 -10.88 -12.88 7.36
CA ASN A 176 -10.47 -13.86 8.37
C ASN A 176 -9.37 -13.31 9.29
N PHE A 177 -8.41 -12.55 8.75
CA PHE A 177 -7.45 -11.83 9.58
C PHE A 177 -8.14 -10.78 10.47
N LEU A 178 -9.03 -9.96 9.93
CA LEU A 178 -9.71 -8.90 10.68
C LEU A 178 -10.59 -9.44 11.81
N GLU A 179 -11.28 -10.57 11.60
CA GLU A 179 -12.05 -11.23 12.65
C GLU A 179 -11.15 -11.77 13.77
N LYS A 180 -10.01 -12.39 13.42
CA LYS A 180 -9.01 -12.78 14.43
C LYS A 180 -8.48 -11.56 15.18
N ALA A 181 -8.20 -10.46 14.48
CA ALA A 181 -7.67 -9.24 15.08
C ALA A 181 -8.60 -8.66 16.16
N LYS A 182 -9.92 -8.69 15.92
CA LYS A 182 -10.94 -8.30 16.92
C LYS A 182 -10.90 -9.14 18.19
N LEU A 183 -10.59 -10.44 18.08
CA LEU A 183 -10.65 -11.39 19.20
C LEU A 183 -9.36 -11.45 20.02
N GLN A 184 -8.20 -11.32 19.37
CA GLN A 184 -6.90 -11.59 20.01
C GLN A 184 -5.84 -10.49 19.83
N GLY A 185 -6.19 -9.36 19.20
CA GLY A 185 -5.30 -8.24 18.91
C GLY A 185 -4.58 -8.36 17.56
N ASP A 186 -4.25 -7.20 16.98
CA ASP A 186 -3.71 -7.07 15.62
C ASP A 186 -2.41 -7.87 15.43
N ASP A 187 -1.42 -7.71 16.31
CA ASP A 187 -0.11 -8.37 16.17
C ASP A 187 -0.19 -9.89 16.23
N LYS A 188 -1.02 -10.42 17.15
CA LYS A 188 -1.21 -11.86 17.30
C LYS A 188 -1.99 -12.43 16.11
N ALA A 189 -3.02 -11.72 15.64
CA ALA A 189 -3.75 -12.09 14.44
C ALA A 189 -2.86 -12.06 13.20
N PHE A 190 -2.01 -11.05 13.05
CA PHE A 190 -1.07 -10.93 11.94
C PHE A 190 -0.09 -12.10 11.92
N LYS A 191 0.60 -12.36 13.04
CA LYS A 191 1.55 -13.49 13.13
C LYS A 191 0.88 -14.83 12.84
N THR A 192 -0.30 -15.09 13.43
CA THR A 192 -0.99 -16.38 13.25
C THR A 192 -1.52 -16.55 11.82
N SER A 193 -2.05 -15.50 11.20
CA SER A 193 -2.47 -15.55 9.79
C SER A 193 -1.28 -15.70 8.85
N PHE A 194 -0.16 -15.00 9.09
CA PHE A 194 1.05 -15.11 8.28
C PHE A 194 1.59 -16.54 8.28
N ILE A 195 1.77 -17.14 9.46
CA ILE A 195 2.24 -18.52 9.60
C ILE A 195 1.25 -19.49 8.95
N GLY A 196 -0.05 -19.25 9.11
CA GLY A 196 -1.10 -20.05 8.46
C GLY A 196 -0.99 -20.04 6.93
N ILE A 197 -0.82 -18.86 6.33
CA ILE A 197 -0.63 -18.71 4.88
C ILE A 197 0.66 -19.40 4.41
N TRP A 198 1.77 -19.19 5.14
CA TRP A 198 3.06 -19.82 4.85
C TRP A 198 2.93 -21.35 4.76
N GLN A 199 2.14 -21.94 5.67
CA GLN A 199 1.93 -23.38 5.78
C GLN A 199 0.76 -23.92 4.94
N MET A 200 0.07 -23.10 4.14
CA MET A 200 -1.05 -23.57 3.31
C MET A 200 -0.59 -24.72 2.41
N ASP A 201 -1.44 -25.75 2.31
CA ASP A 201 -1.30 -26.77 1.28
C ASP A 201 -1.64 -26.17 -0.08
#